data_AF-A0A2I0HSF4-F1
#
_entry.id   AF-A0A2I0HSF4-F1
#
_cell.length_a   1.000
_cell.length_b   1.000
_cell.length_c   1.000
_cell.angle_alpha   90.00
_cell.angle_beta   90.00
_cell.angle_gamma   90.00
#
_symmetry.space_group_name_H-M   'P 1'
#
loop_
_entity.id
_entity.type
_entity.pdbx_description
1 polymer ?
#
loop_
_entity_poly.entity_id
_entity_poly.type
_entity_poly.pdbx_seq_one_letter_code
_entity_poly.pdbx_strand_id
1 'polypeptide(L)'
;MRIFEKYPYSVILVSLLMMWKKGTICVVADAAEVTVKIVPDYPGSSSFVIHCESGDDDLGGHIVVQGSLYSFKFSPNAWGMTLFHCAVEREGKGLSFEMYNENRDLISRCEKICLWKVRPDGVAGFAEHWDNPDLYFPWTR
;
A
#
# COMPACT_ATOMS: atom_id res chain seq x y z
N MET A 1 -59.60 -36.39 -20.20
CA MET A 1 -58.74 -35.34 -19.59
C MET A 1 -58.32 -35.78 -18.19
N ARG A 2 -57.18 -36.45 -18.05
CA ARG A 2 -56.34 -36.43 -16.84
C ARG A 2 -54.90 -36.61 -17.31
N ILE A 3 -54.14 -35.56 -17.06
CA ILE A 3 -52.77 -35.33 -17.50
C ILE A 3 -51.88 -36.15 -16.56
N PHE A 4 -51.47 -37.34 -16.98
CA PHE A 4 -50.43 -38.11 -16.31
C PHE A 4 -49.56 -38.70 -17.40
N GLU A 5 -48.47 -38.02 -17.73
CA GLU A 5 -47.23 -38.53 -18.35
C GLU A 5 -46.43 -37.30 -18.74
N LYS A 6 -45.36 -36.96 -18.00
CA LYS A 6 -44.14 -36.32 -18.56
C LYS A 6 -43.03 -35.96 -17.56
N TYR A 7 -43.21 -36.07 -16.25
CA TYR A 7 -42.16 -35.58 -15.34
C TYR A 7 -41.94 -36.41 -14.06
N PRO A 8 -41.19 -37.53 -14.12
CA PRO A 8 -40.65 -38.13 -12.88
C PRO A 8 -39.12 -38.21 -12.79
N TYR A 9 -38.35 -38.20 -13.89
CA TYR A 9 -36.89 -38.40 -13.83
C TYR A 9 -36.05 -37.17 -14.20
N SER A 10 -36.57 -36.31 -15.08
CA SER A 10 -35.84 -35.14 -15.60
C SER A 10 -35.63 -34.04 -14.55
N VAL A 11 -36.58 -33.86 -13.62
CA VAL A 11 -36.53 -32.79 -12.62
C VAL A 11 -35.57 -33.11 -11.46
N ILE A 12 -35.41 -34.40 -11.11
CA ILE A 12 -34.56 -34.86 -10.00
C ILE A 12 -33.06 -34.78 -10.36
N LEU A 13 -32.71 -35.00 -11.63
CA LEU A 13 -31.32 -34.87 -12.12
C LEU A 13 -30.86 -33.41 -12.14
N VAL A 14 -31.77 -32.48 -12.45
CA VAL A 14 -31.47 -31.04 -12.52
C VAL A 14 -31.24 -30.45 -11.12
N SER A 15 -31.91 -30.96 -10.07
CA SER A 15 -31.69 -30.51 -8.70
C SER A 15 -30.39 -31.04 -8.08
N LEU A 16 -29.92 -32.24 -8.45
CA LEU A 16 -28.62 -32.76 -7.99
C LEU A 16 -27.42 -32.03 -8.62
N LEU A 17 -27.54 -31.55 -9.85
CA LEU A 17 -26.48 -30.81 -10.56
C LEU A 17 -26.26 -29.39 -10.03
N MET A 18 -27.23 -28.80 -9.33
CA MET A 18 -27.08 -27.48 -8.70
C MET A 18 -26.30 -27.50 -7.38
N MET A 19 -26.00 -28.68 -6.83
CA MET A 19 -25.33 -28.81 -5.52
C MET A 19 -23.80 -28.96 -5.57
N TRP A 20 -23.15 -28.87 -6.75
CA TRP A 20 -21.68 -28.92 -6.83
C TRP A 20 -20.97 -27.58 -7.04
N LYS A 21 -21.70 -26.46 -6.96
CA LYS A 21 -21.08 -25.12 -6.90
C LYS A 21 -21.22 -24.52 -5.51
N LYS A 22 -20.70 -25.19 -4.49
CA LYS A 22 -20.25 -24.50 -3.27
C LYS A 22 -18.86 -23.90 -3.53
N GLY A 23 -18.77 -23.05 -4.55
CA GLY A 23 -17.67 -22.11 -4.67
C GLY A 23 -18.06 -20.91 -3.83
N THR A 24 -17.46 -20.77 -2.65
CA THR A 24 -17.50 -19.47 -1.96
C THR A 24 -16.90 -18.47 -2.94
N ILE A 25 -17.70 -17.49 -3.39
CA ILE A 25 -17.13 -16.31 -4.01
C ILE A 25 -16.31 -15.64 -2.91
N CYS A 26 -14.98 -15.72 -2.98
CA CYS A 26 -14.13 -14.80 -2.26
C CYS A 26 -14.32 -13.44 -2.94
N VAL A 27 -15.12 -12.57 -2.34
CA VAL A 27 -15.04 -11.15 -2.64
C VAL A 27 -13.70 -10.71 -2.08
N VAL A 28 -12.68 -10.67 -2.91
CA VAL A 28 -11.46 -9.94 -2.59
C VAL A 28 -11.91 -8.48 -2.56
N ALA A 29 -12.09 -7.93 -1.36
CA ALA A 29 -12.28 -6.49 -1.24
C ALA A 29 -11.02 -5.85 -1.80
N ASP A 30 -11.16 -5.11 -2.91
CA ASP A 30 -10.05 -4.37 -3.48
C ASP A 30 -9.61 -3.33 -2.44
N ALA A 31 -8.38 -3.43 -1.96
CA ALA A 31 -7.85 -2.45 -1.02
C ALA A 31 -7.78 -1.10 -1.74
N ALA A 32 -8.16 -0.02 -1.04
CA ALA A 32 -8.10 1.31 -1.63
C ALA A 32 -6.66 1.64 -2.07
N GLU A 33 -6.51 2.29 -3.24
CA GLU A 33 -5.19 2.73 -3.73
C GLU A 33 -4.52 3.65 -2.70
N VAL A 34 -3.29 3.31 -2.32
CA VAL A 34 -2.45 4.10 -1.40
C VAL A 34 -1.42 4.89 -2.20
N THR A 35 -1.25 6.16 -1.84
CA THR A 35 -0.21 7.04 -2.38
C THR A 35 0.80 7.39 -1.29
N VAL A 36 2.07 7.03 -1.48
CA VAL A 36 3.15 7.47 -0.61
C VAL A 36 3.73 8.76 -1.18
N LYS A 37 3.86 9.80 -0.36
CA LYS A 37 4.43 11.09 -0.72
C LYS A 37 5.61 11.42 0.18
N ILE A 38 6.75 11.72 -0.42
CA ILE A 38 7.99 12.07 0.27
C ILE A 38 8.35 13.49 -0.16
N VAL A 39 8.40 14.41 0.80
CA VAL A 39 8.65 15.83 0.55
C VAL A 39 9.88 16.32 1.31
N PRO A 40 10.70 17.20 0.73
CA PRO A 40 11.68 17.99 1.48
C PRO A 40 11.01 18.93 2.50
N ASP A 41 11.49 18.94 3.75
CA ASP A 41 11.04 19.85 4.82
C ASP A 41 12.24 20.55 5.47
N TYR A 42 12.96 21.31 4.65
CA TYR A 42 14.10 22.14 5.04
C TYR A 42 14.25 23.33 4.09
N PRO A 43 14.89 24.43 4.52
CA PRO A 43 15.13 25.57 3.64
C PRO A 43 16.29 25.32 2.65
N GLY A 44 16.36 26.14 1.60
CA GLY A 44 17.49 26.18 0.66
C GLY A 44 17.24 25.42 -0.65
N SER A 45 18.32 25.04 -1.34
CA SER A 45 18.29 24.35 -2.64
C SER A 45 18.86 22.93 -2.59
N SER A 46 19.05 22.38 -1.39
CA SER A 46 19.57 21.01 -1.21
C SER A 46 18.57 19.94 -1.67
N SER A 47 19.09 18.75 -1.97
CA SER A 47 18.32 17.58 -2.36
C SER A 47 18.61 16.38 -1.46
N PHE A 48 17.74 15.37 -1.54
CA PHE A 48 18.02 14.03 -1.03
C PHE A 48 17.88 13.00 -2.16
N VAL A 49 18.54 11.87 -2.00
CA VAL A 49 18.37 10.70 -2.86
C VAL A 49 17.46 9.71 -2.14
N ILE A 50 16.54 9.10 -2.87
CA ILE A 50 15.67 8.05 -2.36
C ILE A 50 15.62 6.88 -3.33
N HIS A 51 15.76 5.66 -2.83
CA HIS A 51 15.50 4.44 -3.57
C HIS A 51 14.48 3.63 -2.79
N CYS A 52 13.39 3.21 -3.42
CA CYS A 52 12.35 2.41 -2.81
C CYS A 52 12.13 1.13 -3.59
N GLU A 53 11.86 0.04 -2.88
CA GLU A 53 11.53 -1.26 -3.45
C GLU A 53 10.54 -2.01 -2.56
N SER A 54 9.77 -2.90 -3.16
CA SER A 54 8.95 -3.91 -2.49
C SER A 54 9.50 -5.30 -2.83
N GLY A 55 8.84 -6.36 -2.32
CA GLY A 55 9.23 -7.73 -2.66
C GLY A 55 9.15 -8.05 -4.16
N ASP A 56 8.24 -7.40 -4.89
CA ASP A 56 7.97 -7.69 -6.30
C ASP A 56 8.38 -6.53 -7.24
N ASP A 57 8.49 -5.30 -6.74
CA ASP A 57 8.67 -4.09 -7.54
C ASP A 57 9.84 -3.23 -7.03
N ASP A 58 10.85 -3.02 -7.87
CA ASP A 58 11.89 -2.00 -7.65
C ASP A 58 11.44 -0.67 -8.29
N LEU A 59 11.25 0.37 -7.47
CA LEU A 59 10.84 1.70 -7.93
C LEU A 59 12.03 2.58 -8.35
N GLY A 60 13.26 2.11 -8.12
CA GLY A 60 14.51 2.77 -8.50
C GLY A 60 14.87 4.00 -7.67
N GLY A 61 16.04 4.55 -7.97
CA GLY A 61 16.59 5.74 -7.31
C GLY A 61 16.10 7.06 -7.92
N HIS A 62 15.80 8.04 -7.08
CA HIS A 62 15.31 9.36 -7.44
C HIS A 62 16.06 10.44 -6.66
N ILE A 63 16.37 11.57 -7.33
CA ILE A 63 16.89 12.77 -6.68
C ILE A 63 15.73 13.74 -6.48
N VAL A 64 15.46 14.14 -5.24
CA VAL A 64 14.35 15.04 -4.89
C VAL A 64 14.91 16.38 -4.42
N VAL A 65 14.63 17.42 -5.20
CA VAL A 65 15.07 18.80 -4.91
C VAL A 65 14.01 19.56 -4.10
N GLN A 66 14.44 20.61 -3.40
CA GLN A 66 13.51 21.50 -2.69
C GLN A 66 12.41 22.03 -3.62
N GLY A 67 11.16 22.05 -3.11
CA GLY A 67 9.99 22.50 -3.87
C GLY A 67 9.36 21.42 -4.76
N SER A 68 9.95 20.23 -4.82
CA SER A 68 9.39 19.05 -5.48
C SER A 68 8.96 17.98 -4.46
N LEU A 69 8.47 16.85 -4.96
CA LEU A 69 8.18 15.65 -4.17
C LEU A 69 8.46 14.39 -4.99
N TYR A 70 8.75 13.30 -4.30
CA TYR A 70 8.68 11.96 -4.88
C TYR A 70 7.42 11.26 -4.38
N SER A 71 6.74 10.55 -5.28
CA SER A 71 5.55 9.80 -4.92
C SER A 71 5.37 8.58 -5.80
N PHE A 72 4.80 7.53 -5.22
CA PHE A 72 4.35 6.35 -5.94
C PHE A 72 3.02 5.86 -5.40
N LYS A 73 2.33 5.06 -6.20
CA LYS A 73 1.00 4.52 -5.92
C LYS A 73 1.00 3.01 -6.07
N PHE A 74 0.23 2.35 -5.23
CA PHE A 74 0.01 0.91 -5.30
C PHE A 74 -1.34 0.55 -4.67
N SER A 75 -1.80 -0.67 -4.93
CA SER A 75 -2.95 -1.24 -4.24
C SER A 75 -2.43 -2.29 -3.27
N PRO A 76 -2.69 -2.16 -1.96
CA PRO A 76 -2.30 -3.17 -0.97
C PRO A 76 -2.85 -4.55 -1.35
N ASN A 77 -2.07 -5.60 -1.12
CA ASN A 77 -2.54 -6.94 -1.42
C ASN A 77 -3.56 -7.39 -0.35
N ALA A 78 -4.54 -8.21 -0.73
CA ALA A 78 -5.54 -8.68 0.22
C ALA A 78 -4.99 -9.68 1.28
N TRP A 79 -3.69 -9.98 1.24
CA TRP A 79 -3.03 -10.91 2.16
C TRP A 79 -2.21 -10.21 3.27
N GLY A 80 -2.18 -8.87 3.33
CA GLY A 80 -1.60 -8.15 4.48
C GLY A 80 -0.08 -8.09 4.50
N MET A 81 0.59 -8.15 3.33
CA MET A 81 2.05 -8.30 3.24
C MET A 81 2.75 -7.24 2.39
N THR A 82 2.07 -6.16 1.98
CA THR A 82 2.71 -5.12 1.19
C THR A 82 3.69 -4.30 2.04
N LEU A 83 4.97 -4.35 1.67
CA LEU A 83 6.06 -3.62 2.29
C LEU A 83 6.80 -2.81 1.22
N PHE A 84 7.11 -1.55 1.52
CA PHE A 84 8.07 -0.77 0.75
C PHE A 84 9.23 -0.36 1.65
N HIS A 85 10.40 -0.92 1.37
CA HIS A 85 11.66 -0.52 1.96
C HIS A 85 12.22 0.64 1.16
N CYS A 86 12.62 1.71 1.83
CA CYS A 86 13.26 2.84 1.18
C CYS A 86 14.58 3.18 1.87
N ALA A 87 15.61 3.40 1.07
CA ALA A 87 16.85 4.03 1.46
C ALA A 87 16.78 5.53 1.14
N VAL A 88 17.06 6.38 2.12
CA VAL A 88 17.09 7.84 1.95
C VAL A 88 18.47 8.34 2.35
N GLU A 89 19.09 9.15 1.48
CA GLU A 89 20.39 9.76 1.71
C GLU A 89 20.32 11.29 1.54
N ARG A 90 20.89 12.02 2.49
CA ARG A 90 21.05 13.48 2.43
C ARG A 90 22.40 13.87 3.01
N GLU A 91 23.19 14.61 2.23
CA GLU A 91 24.47 15.20 2.67
C GLU A 91 25.43 14.18 3.34
N GLY A 92 25.54 12.98 2.77
CA GLY A 92 26.41 11.91 3.27
C GLY A 92 25.89 11.18 4.51
N LYS A 93 24.65 11.44 4.93
CA LYS A 93 23.94 10.65 5.94
C LYS A 93 22.83 9.85 5.28
N GLY A 94 22.66 8.61 5.70
CA GLY A 94 21.63 7.73 5.17
C GLY A 94 20.83 7.04 6.26
N LEU A 95 19.68 6.50 5.88
CA LEU A 95 18.96 5.48 6.65
C LEU A 95 18.10 4.64 5.70
N SER A 96 17.76 3.43 6.13
CA SER A 96 16.88 2.52 5.39
C SER A 96 15.84 1.96 6.33
N PHE A 97 14.57 1.97 5.90
CA PHE A 97 13.44 1.59 6.73
C PHE A 97 12.21 1.28 5.88
N GLU A 98 11.22 0.67 6.51
CA GLU A 98 9.90 0.41 5.90
C GLU A 98 9.08 1.71 5.86
N MET A 99 9.18 2.41 4.74
CA MET A 99 8.43 3.63 4.44
C MET A 99 6.93 3.33 4.34
N TYR A 100 6.58 2.14 3.85
CA TYR A 100 5.24 1.59 3.97
C TYR A 100 5.29 0.18 4.58
N ASN A 101 4.48 -0.05 5.60
CA ASN A 101 4.21 -1.36 6.16
C ASN A 101 2.71 -1.52 6.34
N GLU A 102 2.10 -2.43 5.57
CA GLU A 102 0.64 -2.60 5.55
C GLU A 102 0.03 -2.82 6.94
N ASN A 103 0.66 -3.62 7.81
CA ASN A 103 0.18 -3.88 9.16
C ASN A 103 0.17 -2.62 10.05
N ARG A 104 1.12 -1.71 9.82
CA ARG A 104 1.21 -0.43 10.53
C ARG A 104 0.32 0.63 9.90
N ASP A 105 0.25 0.65 8.57
CA ASP A 105 -0.21 1.81 7.81
C ASP A 105 -1.66 1.71 7.35
N LEU A 106 -2.13 0.54 6.92
CA LEU A 106 -3.37 0.39 6.16
C LEU A 106 -4.63 0.85 6.90
N ILE A 107 -4.75 0.49 8.19
CA ILE A 107 -6.02 0.65 8.92
C ILE A 107 -6.14 2.03 9.58
N SER A 108 -5.05 2.54 10.15
CA SER A 108 -5.13 3.66 11.11
C SER A 108 -4.20 4.83 10.81
N ARG A 109 -3.34 4.73 9.80
CA ARG A 109 -2.30 5.73 9.55
C ARG A 109 -2.34 6.29 8.14
N CYS A 110 -2.59 5.49 7.12
CA CYS A 110 -2.62 5.92 5.73
C CYS A 110 -3.83 5.31 5.02
N GLU A 111 -5.00 5.93 5.14
CA GLU A 111 -6.20 5.46 4.44
C GLU A 111 -6.02 5.54 2.91
N LYS A 112 -5.40 6.62 2.44
CA LYS A 112 -5.09 6.89 1.03
C LYS A 112 -3.73 7.55 0.85
N ILE A 113 -3.26 8.32 1.84
CA ILE A 113 -2.03 9.08 1.73
C ILE A 113 -1.11 8.76 2.91
N CYS A 114 0.07 8.22 2.60
CA CYS A 114 1.19 8.20 3.54
C CYS A 114 2.10 9.40 3.27
N LEU A 115 2.17 10.35 4.19
CA LEU A 115 3.07 11.48 4.08
C LEU A 115 4.36 11.27 4.87
N TRP A 116 5.48 11.52 4.22
CA TRP A 116 6.81 11.54 4.80
C TRP A 116 7.52 12.84 4.48
N LYS A 117 8.23 13.37 5.47
CA LYS A 117 9.04 14.59 5.34
C LYS A 117 10.49 14.26 5.62
N VAL A 118 11.37 14.60 4.69
CA VAL A 118 12.82 14.53 4.88
C VAL A 118 13.27 15.85 5.49
N ARG A 119 13.88 15.78 6.68
CA ARG A 119 14.27 16.92 7.51
C ARG A 119 15.79 16.94 7.75
N PRO A 120 16.34 18.06 8.25
CA PRO A 120 17.77 18.14 8.56
C PRO A 120 18.23 17.13 9.63
N ASP A 121 17.32 16.70 10.51
CA ASP A 121 17.57 15.82 11.65
C ASP A 121 17.16 14.35 11.42
N GLY A 122 16.28 14.09 10.45
CA GLY A 122 15.89 12.73 10.08
C GLY A 122 14.75 12.68 9.06
N VAL A 123 14.02 11.58 9.06
CA VAL A 123 12.80 11.38 8.26
C VAL A 123 11.60 11.23 9.19
N ALA A 124 10.58 12.06 9.00
CA ALA A 124 9.37 12.09 9.82
C ALA A 124 8.16 11.60 9.03
N GLY A 125 7.41 10.66 9.59
CA GLY A 125 6.16 10.14 9.03
C GLY A 125 4.96 10.78 9.71
N PHE A 126 3.90 10.99 8.94
CA PHE A 126 2.65 11.59 9.40
C PHE A 126 1.48 10.66 9.10
N ALA A 127 0.65 10.41 10.10
CA ALA A 127 -0.65 9.81 9.93
C ALA A 127 -1.57 10.76 9.14
N GLU A 128 -2.38 10.21 8.26
CA GLU A 128 -3.36 10.95 7.48
C GLU A 128 -4.33 11.68 8.41
N HIS A 129 -4.61 12.96 8.10
CA HIS A 129 -5.40 13.88 8.93
C HIS A 129 -4.75 14.37 10.23
N TRP A 130 -3.46 14.10 10.46
CA TRP A 130 -2.70 14.61 11.62
C TRP A 130 -1.58 15.56 11.19
N ASP A 131 -1.39 16.65 11.94
CA ASP A 131 -0.35 17.64 11.68
C ASP A 131 0.99 17.33 12.36
N ASN A 132 0.97 16.44 13.36
CA ASN A 132 2.17 16.03 14.10
C ASN A 132 2.71 14.69 13.57
N PRO A 133 4.03 14.51 13.54
CA PRO A 133 4.60 13.24 13.12
C PRO A 133 4.33 12.16 14.15
N ASP A 134 3.96 10.97 13.67
CA ASP A 134 3.72 9.78 14.48
C ASP A 134 4.90 8.79 14.42
N LEU A 135 5.74 8.92 13.39
CA LEU A 135 6.97 8.16 13.23
C LEU A 135 8.16 9.11 13.00
N TYR A 136 9.32 8.76 13.54
CA TYR A 136 10.54 9.54 13.37
C TYR A 136 11.78 8.64 13.33
N PHE A 137 12.58 8.83 12.28
CA PHE A 137 13.81 8.09 12.03
C PHE A 137 14.98 9.08 11.93
N PRO A 138 15.81 9.21 12.98
CA PRO A 138 16.97 10.11 12.93
C PRO A 138 18.02 9.58 11.96
N TRP A 139 18.78 10.49 11.34
CA TRP A 139 19.88 10.12 10.47
C TRP A 139 20.90 9.22 11.15
N THR A 140 21.33 8.16 10.46
CA THR A 140 22.49 7.35 10.88
C THR A 140 23.78 7.94 10.29
N ARG A 141 24.90 7.72 11.00
CA ARG A 141 26.24 8.17 10.58
C ARG A 141 26.85 7.21 9.59
#